data_AF-A0A9D8NGH1-F1
#
_entry.id   AF-A0A9D8NGH1-F1
#
_cell.length_a   1.000
_cell.length_b   1.000
_cell.length_c   1.000
_cell.angle_alpha   90.00
_cell.angle_beta   90.00
_cell.angle_gamma   90.00
#
_symmetry.space_group_name_H-M   'P 1'
#
loop_
_entity.id
_entity.type
_entity.pdbx_description
1 polymer ?
#
loop_
_entity_poly.entity_id
_entity_poly.type
_entity_poly.pdbx_seq_one_letter_code
_entity_poly.pdbx_strand_id
1 'polypeptide(L)' 'MSDGRTIQFRVVMGKNDERVDGPDGADTVAIIAKADAGMDPTVAFMRGKLKITGPTGPLFDALSSGRASEVLARLSAG' A
#
# COMPACT_ATOMS: atom_id res chain seq x y z
N MET A 1 0.68 -10.75 -17.98
CA MET A 1 -0.44 -11.38 -17.27
C MET A 1 -0.15 -11.22 -15.80
N SER A 2 -0.97 -10.48 -15.05
CA SER A 2 -0.84 -10.47 -13.60
C SER A 2 -1.28 -11.86 -13.13
N ASP A 3 -0.31 -12.74 -12.82
CA ASP A 3 -0.54 -13.89 -11.95
C ASP A 3 -1.41 -13.38 -10.80
N GLY A 4 -2.51 -14.04 -10.44
CA GLY A 4 -3.53 -13.59 -9.48
C GLY A 4 -3.09 -13.34 -8.03
N ARG A 5 -1.83 -12.95 -7.84
CA ARG A 5 -1.20 -12.46 -6.63
C ARG A 5 -1.91 -11.20 -6.14
N THR A 6 -2.20 -11.20 -4.86
CA THR A 6 -2.99 -10.19 -4.18
C THR A 6 -2.10 -9.24 -3.40
N ILE A 7 -2.60 -8.02 -3.16
CA ILE A 7 -1.94 -7.02 -2.34
C ILE A 7 -2.88 -6.51 -1.27
N GLN A 8 -2.35 -6.34 -0.06
CA GLN A 8 -3.01 -5.67 1.05
C GLN A 8 -2.28 -4.36 1.35
N PHE A 9 -2.99 -3.24 1.37
CA PHE A 9 -2.48 -1.94 1.76
C PHE A 9 -2.81 -1.67 3.21
N ARG A 10 -1.85 -1.08 3.94
CA ARG A 10 -2.02 -0.69 5.33
C ARG A 10 -1.48 0.70 5.59
N VAL A 11 -2.31 1.53 6.22
CA VAL A 11 -1.92 2.86 6.72
C VAL A 11 -1.88 2.83 8.23
N VAL A 12 -0.69 3.03 8.80
CA VAL A 12 -0.48 3.11 10.25
C VAL A 12 -0.82 4.52 10.73
N MET A 13 -1.92 4.63 11.48
CA MET A 13 -2.48 5.89 11.96
C MET A 13 -1.86 6.33 13.29
N GLY A 14 -1.37 5.37 14.08
CA GLY A 14 -0.78 5.58 15.38
C GLY A 14 -0.52 4.24 16.08
N LYS A 15 -0.30 4.29 17.39
CA LYS A 15 -0.08 3.07 18.18
C LYS A 15 -1.37 2.24 18.20
N ASN A 16 -1.31 1.03 17.68
CA ASN A 16 -2.43 0.07 17.59
C ASN A 16 -3.62 0.53 16.71
N ASP A 17 -3.42 1.52 15.83
CA ASP A 17 -4.43 1.94 14.87
C ASP A 17 -3.86 1.80 13.45
N GLU A 18 -4.41 0.84 12.71
CA GLU A 18 -4.03 0.50 11.35
C GLU A 18 -5.29 0.35 10.50
N ARG A 19 -5.31 1.03 9.36
CA ARG A 19 -6.39 0.91 8.38
C ARG A 19 -5.91 0.05 7.23
N VAL A 20 -6.74 -0.92 6.85
CA VAL A 20 -6.35 -2.00 5.93
C VAL A 20 -7.34 -2.11 4.78
N ASP A 21 -6.83 -2.34 3.56
CA ASP A 21 -7.61 -2.65 2.36
C ASP A 21 -6.95 -3.80 1.60
N GLY A 22 -7.72 -4.84 1.27
CA GLY A 22 -7.23 -6.05 0.61
C GLY A 22 -7.32 -7.31 1.50
N PRO A 23 -7.19 -8.50 0.90
CA PRO A 23 -7.45 -9.77 1.59
C PRO A 23 -6.40 -10.06 2.67
N ASP A 24 -6.83 -10.73 3.72
CA ASP A 24 -5.91 -11.32 4.69
C ASP A 24 -5.05 -12.40 4.03
N GLY A 25 -3.77 -12.46 4.41
CA GLY A 25 -2.81 -13.38 3.81
C GLY A 25 -2.43 -13.03 2.37
N ALA A 26 -2.59 -11.77 1.96
CA ALA A 26 -2.16 -11.31 0.64
C ALA A 26 -0.68 -11.62 0.38
N ASP A 27 -0.35 -11.95 -0.88
CA ASP A 27 1.02 -12.25 -1.30
C ASP A 27 1.97 -11.09 -1.01
N THR A 28 1.48 -9.86 -1.18
CA THR A 28 2.21 -8.63 -0.89
C THR A 28 1.47 -7.79 0.14
N VAL A 29 2.17 -7.34 1.17
CA VAL A 29 1.63 -6.39 2.15
C VAL A 29 2.40 -5.08 2.03
N ALA A 30 1.72 -4.00 1.66
CA ALA A 30 2.28 -2.66 1.53
C ALA A 30 1.88 -1.77 2.72
N ILE A 31 2.86 -1.25 3.44
CA ILE A 31 2.68 -0.52 4.71
C ILE A 31 3.28 0.88 4.58
N ILE A 32 2.51 1.89 5.01
CA ILE A 32 2.95 3.29 5.06
C ILE A 32 2.44 3.97 6.35
N ALA A 33 3.20 4.92 6.87
CA ALA A 33 2.74 5.76 7.99
C ALA A 33 1.77 6.84 7.50
N LYS A 34 0.76 7.20 8.30
CA LYS A 34 -0.21 8.27 7.97
C LYS A 34 0.48 9.58 7.53
N ALA A 35 1.57 9.95 8.20
CA ALA A 35 2.32 11.17 7.90
C ALA A 35 2.92 11.19 6.49
N ASP A 36 3.17 10.01 5.90
CA ASP A 36 3.74 9.87 4.56
C ASP A 36 2.66 9.49 3.52
N ALA A 37 1.43 9.16 3.93
CA ALA A 37 0.39 8.59 3.06
C ALA A 37 -0.25 9.58 2.08
N GLY A 38 0.01 10.89 2.24
CA GLY A 38 -0.34 11.91 1.24
C GLY A 38 0.68 12.07 0.11
N MET A 39 1.81 11.36 0.17
CA MET A 39 2.81 11.35 -0.90
C MET A 39 2.34 10.48 -2.07
N ASP A 40 2.79 10.80 -3.29
CA ASP A 40 2.66 9.88 -4.42
C ASP A 40 3.24 8.49 -4.03
N PRO A 41 2.49 7.39 -4.20
CA PRO A 41 2.93 6.07 -3.75
C PRO A 41 4.22 5.56 -4.40
N THR A 42 4.51 5.97 -5.64
CA THR A 42 5.76 5.63 -6.33
C THR A 42 6.93 6.32 -5.65
N VAL A 43 6.78 7.62 -5.38
CA VAL A 43 7.79 8.40 -4.64
C VAL A 43 7.95 7.86 -3.21
N ALA A 44 6.87 7.52 -2.53
CA ALA A 44 6.90 6.94 -1.19
C ALA A 44 7.66 5.61 -1.18
N PHE A 45 7.46 4.76 -2.17
CA PHE A 45 8.21 3.51 -2.32
C PHE A 45 9.70 3.77 -2.58
N MET A 46 10.03 4.65 -3.54
CA MET A 46 11.41 5.02 -3.86
C MET A 46 12.16 5.63 -2.67
N ARG A 47 11.46 6.32 -1.77
CA ARG A 47 12.04 6.91 -0.55
C ARG A 47 12.02 5.97 0.67
N GLY A 48 11.59 4.71 0.50
CA GLY A 48 11.51 3.72 1.57
C GLY A 48 10.43 4.00 2.62
N LYS A 49 9.44 4.85 2.30
CA LYS A 49 8.30 5.21 3.16
C LYS A 49 7.12 4.25 2.99
N LEU A 50 6.83 3.85 1.75
CA LEU A 50 5.97 2.71 1.46
C LEU A 50 6.85 1.46 1.44
N LYS A 51 6.69 0.60 2.43
CA LYS A 51 7.44 -0.66 2.54
C LYS A 51 6.57 -1.81 2.09
N ILE A 52 7.18 -2.86 1.53
CA ILE A 52 6.46 -4.09 1.22
C ILE A 52 7.10 -5.30 1.87
N THR A 53 6.27 -6.30 2.17
CA THR A 53 6.69 -7.68 2.40
C THR A 53 6.09 -8.54 1.29
N GLY A 54 6.86 -9.50 0.76
CA GLY A 54 6.44 -10.36 -0.34
C GLY A 54 6.91 -9.89 -1.73
N PRO A 55 6.36 -10.46 -2.83
CA PRO A 55 6.74 -10.11 -4.18
C PRO A 55 6.47 -8.64 -4.52
N THR A 56 7.30 -8.04 -5.37
CA THR A 56 7.15 -6.64 -5.81
C THR A 56 6.09 -6.45 -6.89
N GLY A 57 5.79 -7.49 -7.67
CA GLY A 57 4.87 -7.43 -8.81
C GLY A 57 3.50 -6.80 -8.48
N PRO A 58 2.77 -7.28 -7.45
CA PRO A 58 1.47 -6.72 -7.08
C PRO A 58 1.51 -5.23 -6.72
N LEU A 59 2.60 -4.74 -6.12
CA LEU A 59 2.76 -3.31 -5.88
C LEU A 59 2.92 -2.56 -7.21
N PHE A 60 3.80 -3.01 -8.11
CA PHE A 60 4.01 -2.33 -9.40
C PHE A 60 2.76 -2.31 -10.28
N ASP A 61 1.96 -3.38 -10.27
CA ASP A 61 0.65 -3.41 -10.94
C ASP A 61 -0.30 -2.37 -10.33
N ALA A 62 -0.33 -2.23 -9.00
CA ALA A 62 -1.15 -1.22 -8.32
C ALA A 62 -0.65 0.23 -8.50
N LEU A 63 0.66 0.43 -8.61
CA LEU A 63 1.26 1.74 -8.90
C LEU A 63 0.95 2.17 -10.34
N SER A 64 1.16 1.27 -11.30
CA SER A 64 0.92 1.56 -12.73
C SER A 64 -0.55 1.79 -13.07
N SER A 65 -1.47 1.13 -12.36
CA SER A 65 -2.92 1.32 -12.52
C SER A 65 -3.50 2.50 -11.73
N GLY A 66 -2.72 3.15 -10.86
CA GLY A 66 -3.21 4.21 -9.96
C GLY A 66 -4.00 3.71 -8.74
N ARG A 67 -4.31 2.41 -8.67
CA ARG A 67 -5.04 1.79 -7.54
C ARG A 67 -4.38 2.08 -6.18
N ALA A 68 -3.05 2.09 -6.13
CA ALA A 68 -2.32 2.39 -4.89
C ALA A 68 -2.66 3.79 -4.35
N SER A 69 -2.74 4.79 -5.22
CA SER A 69 -3.06 6.17 -4.83
C SER A 69 -4.49 6.28 -4.31
N GLU A 70 -5.45 5.64 -4.99
CA GLU A 70 -6.86 5.64 -4.59
C GLU A 70 -7.05 4.96 -3.22
N VAL A 71 -6.45 3.78 -3.03
CA VAL A 71 -6.57 3.01 -1.78
C VAL A 71 -5.94 3.77 -0.63
N LEU A 72 -4.70 4.25 -0.79
CA LEU A 72 -4.00 4.96 0.27
C LEU A 72 -4.69 6.29 0.62
N ALA A 73 -5.23 7.02 -0.35
CA ALA A 73 -6.01 8.22 -0.09
C ALA A 73 -7.26 7.92 0.74
N ARG A 74 -8.03 6.88 0.37
CA ARG A 74 -9.21 6.46 1.15
C ARG A 74 -8.84 6.06 2.59
N LEU A 75 -7.80 5.25 2.76
CA LEU A 75 -7.36 4.82 4.09
C LEU A 75 -6.86 6.01 4.92
N SER A 76 -6.30 7.05 4.31
CA SER A 76 -5.77 8.22 5.02
C SER A 76 -6.82 9.28 5.38
N ALA A 77 -7.94 9.32 4.66
CA ALA A 77 -8.93 10.40 4.75
C ALA A 77 -9.88 10.33 5.96
N GLY A 78 -9.86 9.24 6.73
CA GLY A 78 -10.63 9.15 7.97
C GLY A 78 -9.95 9.79 9.18
#